data_AF-A0A1Q5BP84-F1
#
_entry.id   AF-A0A1Q5BP84-F1
#
_cell.length_a   1.000
_cell.length_b   1.000
_cell.length_c   1.000
_cell.angle_alpha   90.00
_cell.angle_beta   90.00
_cell.angle_gamma   90.00
#
_symmetry.space_group_name_H-M   'P 1'
#
loop_
_entity.id
_entity.type
_entity.pdbx_description
1 polymer ?
#
loop_
_entity_poly.entity_id
_entity_poly.type
_entity_poly.pdbx_seq_one_letter_code
_entity_poly.pdbx_strand_id
1 'polypeptide(L)' 'MFRDVLRKVTERIPVLMSTHDVADLADEANTVSLMNGGRILHHGATGTFLEHARPDAAPGRQAESAYSVLMGLEGAA' A
#
# COMPACT_ATOMS: atom_id res chain seq x y z
N MET A 1 4.32 11.02 -14.84
CA MET A 1 4.91 10.56 -16.13
C MET A 1 4.93 9.04 -16.24
N PHE A 2 5.75 8.30 -15.47
CA PHE A 2 5.76 6.81 -15.51
C PHE A 2 4.39 6.19 -15.14
N ARG A 3 3.76 6.72 -14.10
CA ARG A 3 2.46 6.26 -13.59
C ARG A 3 1.28 6.54 -14.50
N ASP A 4 1.30 7.67 -15.21
CA ASP A 4 0.25 8.01 -16.18
C ASP A 4 0.23 7.04 -17.37
N VAL A 5 1.39 6.46 -17.70
CA VAL A 5 1.52 5.42 -18.73
C VAL A 5 1.00 4.09 -18.20
N LEU A 6 1.36 3.71 -16.96
CA LEU A 6 0.86 2.47 -16.35
C LEU A 6 -0.66 2.45 -16.24
N ARG A 7 -1.29 3.56 -15.81
CA ARG A 7 -2.75 3.66 -15.69
C ARG A 7 -3.48 3.38 -17.02
N LYS A 8 -2.92 3.81 -18.15
CA LYS A 8 -3.50 3.54 -19.49
C LYS A 8 -3.34 2.08 -19.92
N VAL A 9 -2.32 1.38 -19.42
CA VAL A 9 -2.05 -0.02 -19.75
C VAL A 9 -2.84 -0.98 -18.85
N THR A 10 -3.02 -0.63 -17.58
CA THR A 10 -3.79 -1.41 -16.60
C THR A 10 -5.27 -1.57 -16.93
N GLU A 11 -5.82 -0.69 -17.78
CA GLU A 11 -7.19 -0.85 -18.31
C GLU A 11 -7.35 -2.14 -19.14
N ARG A 12 -6.25 -2.74 -19.62
CA ARG A 12 -6.29 -3.89 -20.55
C ARG A 12 -5.44 -5.07 -20.12
N ILE A 13 -4.52 -4.89 -19.17
CA ILE A 13 -3.57 -5.94 -18.76
C ILE A 13 -3.38 -5.89 -17.24
N PRO A 14 -3.40 -7.05 -16.53
CA PRO A 14 -3.03 -7.12 -15.13
C PRO A 14 -1.56 -6.69 -14.94
N VAL A 15 -1.31 -5.73 -14.04
CA VAL A 15 0.03 -5.25 -13.71
C VAL A 15 0.33 -5.57 -12.25
N LEU A 16 1.49 -6.17 -12.02
CA LEU A 16 2.07 -6.30 -10.69
C LEU A 16 3.20 -5.28 -10.56
N MET A 17 3.07 -4.38 -9.59
CA MET A 17 4.09 -3.40 -9.25
C MET A 17 4.62 -3.71 -7.85
N SER A 18 5.94 -3.87 -7.73
CA SER A 18 6.62 -3.92 -6.43
C SER A 18 7.26 -2.57 -6.17
N THR A 19 6.93 -1.94 -5.05
CA THR A 19 7.48 -0.65 -4.63
C THR A 19 7.80 -0.69 -3.14
N HIS A 20 8.77 0.13 -2.73
CA HIS A 20 9.02 0.44 -1.33
C HIS A 20 8.39 1.77 -0.92
N ASP A 21 7.97 2.57 -1.89
CA ASP A 21 7.24 3.82 -1.67
C ASP A 21 5.76 3.50 -1.46
N VAL A 22 5.30 3.74 -0.23
CA VAL A 22 3.96 3.40 0.25
C VAL A 22 2.98 4.56 0.07
N ALA A 23 3.48 5.81 -0.05
CA ALA A 23 2.67 7.02 -0.01
C ALA A 23 1.58 7.02 -1.10
N ASP A 24 1.92 6.52 -2.28
CA ASP A 24 1.04 6.55 -3.44
C ASP A 24 0.31 5.22 -3.70
N LEU A 25 0.58 4.20 -2.88
CA LEU A 25 -0.03 2.88 -3.01
C LEU A 25 -1.56 2.95 -2.82
N ALA A 26 -2.00 3.89 -1.97
CA ALA A 26 -3.40 4.14 -1.67
C ALA A 26 -4.24 4.55 -2.88
N ASP A 27 -3.63 5.29 -3.80
CA ASP A 27 -4.36 5.97 -4.87
C ASP A 27 -4.31 5.22 -6.21
N GLU A 28 -3.34 4.32 -6.39
CA GLU A 28 -3.01 3.76 -7.70
C GLU A 28 -3.26 2.25 -7.83
N ALA A 29 -3.23 1.52 -6.71
CA ALA A 29 -3.43 0.08 -6.71
C ALA A 29 -4.89 -0.27 -6.41
N ASN A 30 -5.40 -1.32 -7.08
CA ASN A 30 -6.69 -1.92 -6.71
C ASN A 30 -6.51 -2.96 -5.60
N THR A 31 -5.34 -3.61 -5.57
CA THR A 31 -5.01 -4.70 -4.66
C THR A 31 -3.60 -4.48 -4.12
N VAL A 32 -3.46 -4.61 -2.81
CA VAL A 32 -2.19 -4.47 -2.09
C VAL A 32 -1.76 -5.83 -1.58
N SER A 33 -0.49 -6.17 -1.77
CA SER A 33 0.16 -7.30 -1.10
C SER A 33 1.35 -6.78 -0.30
N LEU A 34 1.28 -6.85 1.03
CA LEU A 34 2.39 -6.52 1.91
C LEU A 34 3.09 -7.81 2.33
N MET A 35 4.41 -7.86 2.14
CA MET A 35 5.23 -9.01 2.48
C MET A 35 6.37 -8.61 3.41
N ASN A 36 6.64 -9.43 4.41
CA ASN A 36 7.79 -9.30 5.31
C ASN A 36 8.41 -10.68 5.58
N GLY A 37 9.73 -10.81 5.44
CA GLY A 37 10.44 -12.06 5.73
C GLY A 37 9.89 -13.30 4.98
N GLY A 38 9.43 -13.12 3.74
CA GLY A 38 8.83 -14.20 2.93
C GLY A 38 7.38 -14.58 3.31
N ARG A 39 6.74 -13.81 4.20
CA ARG A 39 5.34 -14.02 4.61
C ARG A 39 4.46 -12.85 4.16
N ILE A 40 3.29 -13.16 3.62
CA ILE A 40 2.27 -12.15 3.31
C ILE A 40 1.61 -11.73 4.64
N LEU A 41 1.72 -10.44 4.95
CA LEU A 41 1.08 -9.82 6.13
C LEU A 41 -0.30 -9.27 5.79
N HIS A 42 -0.49 -8.81 4.55
CA HIS A 42 -1.77 -8.35 4.02
C HIS A 42 -1.87 -8.69 2.54
N HIS A 43 -3.05 -9.13 2.11
CA HIS A 43 -3.39 -9.26 0.69
C HIS A 43 -4.89 -8.97 0.52
N GLY A 44 -5.22 -7.95 -0.27
CA GLY A 44 -6.61 -7.55 -0.42
C GLY A 44 -6.78 -6.24 -1.17
N ALA A 45 -8.02 -5.74 -1.21
CA ALA A 45 -8.32 -4.45 -1.78
C ALA A 45 -7.61 -3.33 -1.02
N THR A 46 -7.18 -2.28 -1.71
CA THR A 46 -6.44 -1.16 -1.10
C THR A 46 -7.19 -0.52 0.07
N GLY A 47 -8.53 -0.44 0.01
CA GLY A 47 -9.33 0.03 1.15
C GLY A 47 -9.11 -0.81 2.42
N THR A 48 -9.05 -2.13 2.31
CA THR A 48 -8.82 -3.04 3.46
C THR A 48 -7.41 -2.91 4.01
N PHE A 49 -6.44 -2.52 3.19
CA PHE A 49 -5.11 -2.16 3.66
C PHE A 49 -5.16 -0.87 4.48
N LEU A 50 -5.82 0.18 3.95
CA LEU A 50 -5.93 1.48 4.60
C LEU A 50 -6.71 1.46 5.92
N GLU A 51 -7.62 0.50 6.11
CA GLU A 51 -8.33 0.27 7.38
C GLU A 51 -7.38 -0.07 8.55
N HIS A 52 -6.14 -0.48 8.29
CA HIS A 52 -5.12 -0.70 9.32
C HIS A 52 -4.44 0.59 9.79
N ALA A 53 -4.68 1.71 9.10
CA ALA A 53 -4.14 3.00 9.50
C ALA A 53 -4.70 3.40 10.87
N ARG A 54 -3.89 4.09 11.66
CA ARG A 54 -4.35 4.63 12.92
C ARG A 54 -5.39 5.72 12.69
N PRO A 55 -6.36 5.89 13.62
CA PRO A 55 -7.36 6.95 13.52
C PRO A 55 -6.77 8.37 13.53
N ASP A 56 -5.58 8.55 14.10
CA ASP A 56 -4.85 9.83 14.21
C ASP A 56 -3.84 10.05 13.06
N ALA A 57 -3.83 9.18 12.04
CA ALA A 57 -2.98 9.36 10.88
C ALA A 57 -3.25 10.69 10.18
N ALA A 58 -2.17 11.43 9.87
CA ALA A 58 -2.29 12.68 9.14
C ALA A 58 -2.95 12.46 7.76
N PRO A 59 -3.74 13.42 7.25
CA PRO A 59 -4.30 13.33 5.91
C PRO A 59 -3.21 13.11 4.86
N GLY A 60 -3.39 12.12 3.98
CA GLY A 60 -2.40 11.74 2.97
C GLY A 60 -1.26 10.86 3.49
N ARG A 61 -1.33 10.40 4.75
CA ARG A 61 -0.34 9.51 5.38
C ARG A 61 -0.93 8.20 5.90
N GLN A 62 -2.15 7.88 5.47
CA GLN A 62 -2.87 6.69 5.93
C GLN A 62 -2.16 5.41 5.50
N ALA A 63 -1.59 5.38 4.29
CA ALA A 63 -0.89 4.20 3.78
C ALA A 63 0.38 3.89 4.60
N GLU A 64 1.15 4.91 4.95
CA GLU A 64 2.35 4.78 5.79
C GLU A 64 1.99 4.37 7.22
N SER A 65 0.88 4.88 7.75
CA SER A 65 0.36 4.45 9.05
C SER A 65 -0.03 2.97 9.01
N ALA A 66 -0.83 2.54 8.03
CA ALA A 66 -1.23 1.14 7.86
C ALA A 66 -0.02 0.21 7.69
N TYR A 67 0.98 0.62 6.89
CA TYR A 67 2.23 -0.11 6.74
C TYR A 67 2.97 -0.26 8.07
N SER A 68 3.12 0.82 8.84
CA SER A 68 3.85 0.81 10.11
C SER A 68 3.18 -0.10 11.13
N VAL A 69 1.85 -0.07 11.22
CA VAL A 69 1.03 -0.95 12.06
C VAL A 69 1.23 -2.41 11.66
N LEU A 70 1.09 -2.75 10.37
CA LEU A 70 1.21 -4.13 9.89
C LEU A 70 2.64 -4.68 10.02
N MET A 71 3.65 -3.83 9.85
CA MET A 71 5.06 -4.21 10.02
C MET A 71 5.49 -4.27 11.50
N GLY A 72 4.62 -3.87 12.43
CA GLY A 72 4.95 -3.83 13.86
C GLY A 72 6.03 -2.80 14.21
N LEU A 73 6.17 -1.74 13.41
CA LEU A 73 7.21 -0.71 13.57
C LEU A 73 6.86 0.31 14.68
N GLU A 74 5.67 0.22 15.26
CA GLU A 74 5.15 1.16 16.25
C GLU A 74 5.84 1.07 17.63
N GLY A 75 6.79 0.14 17.82
CA GLY A 75 7.43 -0.15 19.12
C GLY A 75 8.96 -0.08 19.15
N ALA A 76 9.63 0.40 18.12
CA ALA A 76 11.08 0.56 18.10
C ALA A 76 11.48 2.01 18.42
N ALA A 77 11.41 2.38 19.71
CA ALA A 77 11.99 3.61 20.26
C ALA A 77 12.56 3.33 21.64
#